data_AF-A8VLS9-F1
#
_entry.id   AF-A8VLS9-F1
#
_cell.length_a   1.000
_cell.length_b   1.000
_cell.length_c   1.000
_cell.angle_alpha   90.00
_cell.angle_beta   90.00
_cell.angle_gamma   90.00
#
_symmetry.space_group_name_H-M   'P 1'
#
loop_
_entity.id
_entity.type
_entity.pdbx_description
1 polymer ?
#
loop_
_entity_poly.entity_id
_entity_poly.type
_entity_poly.pdbx_seq_one_letter_code
_entity_poly.pdbx_strand_id
1 'polypeptide(L)'
;LHQDLFSLAQQCIDKARDLWDAELTAMAGESYSRAYGAMVSCQMLSELEEVIQYKLVPERRDIIRDTWWERLQGCQRIVEDWQRILMVRSLVINPHEDMRTWLKYASLCGKSGRLALAHKTLVLLLGVDPSKQLDHPLPTAHPHV
;
A
#
# COMPACT_ATOMS: atom_id res chain seq x y z
N LEU A 1 -13.84 0.09 8.56
CA LEU A 1 -12.48 -0.33 9.00
C LEU A 1 -11.85 0.59 10.04
N HIS A 2 -11.84 1.91 9.83
CA HIS A 2 -11.32 2.84 10.87
C HIS A 2 -12.16 2.83 12.14
N GLN A 3 -13.50 2.72 12.01
CA GLN A 3 -14.44 2.65 13.14
C GLN A 3 -14.68 1.21 13.66
N ASP A 4 -13.86 0.24 13.24
CA ASP A 4 -13.97 -1.18 13.64
C ASP A 4 -15.34 -1.87 13.40
N LEU A 5 -16.18 -1.29 12.53
CA LEU A 5 -17.41 -1.92 12.04
C LEU A 5 -17.11 -2.98 10.97
N PHE A 6 -16.59 -4.14 11.39
CA PHE A 6 -16.07 -5.17 10.48
C PHE A 6 -17.15 -5.84 9.63
N SER A 7 -18.31 -6.16 10.20
CA SER A 7 -19.41 -6.80 9.46
C SER A 7 -19.95 -5.90 8.34
N LEU A 8 -20.09 -4.61 8.62
CA LEU A 8 -20.51 -3.63 7.62
C LEU A 8 -19.41 -3.43 6.57
N ALA A 9 -18.14 -3.38 6.98
CA ALA A 9 -17.03 -3.27 6.04
C ALA A 9 -16.99 -4.45 5.08
N GLN A 10 -17.17 -5.68 5.57
CA GLN A 10 -17.24 -6.89 4.73
C GLN A 10 -18.37 -6.80 3.71
N GLN A 11 -19.59 -6.44 4.14
CA GLN A 11 -20.73 -6.26 3.22
C GLN A 11 -20.47 -5.21 2.14
N CYS A 12 -19.78 -4.12 2.48
CA CYS A 12 -19.41 -3.09 1.49
C CYS A 12 -18.33 -3.61 0.51
N ILE A 13 -17.37 -4.41 0.97
CA ILE A 13 -16.35 -5.03 0.13
C ILE A 13 -17.01 -6.01 -0.85
N ASP A 14 -17.91 -6.85 -0.38
CA ASP A 14 -18.62 -7.83 -1.20
C ASP A 14 -19.45 -7.13 -2.29
N LYS A 15 -20.23 -6.10 -1.90
CA LYS A 15 -20.99 -5.27 -2.87
C LYS A 15 -20.09 -4.59 -3.89
N ALA A 16 -18.91 -4.13 -3.48
CA ALA A 16 -17.96 -3.53 -4.41
C ALA A 16 -17.46 -4.58 -5.42
N ARG A 17 -17.19 -5.82 -4.99
CA ARG A 17 -16.79 -6.90 -5.90
C ARG A 17 -17.87 -7.21 -6.93
N ASP A 18 -19.12 -7.29 -6.51
CA ASP A 18 -20.25 -7.52 -7.43
C ASP A 18 -20.31 -6.46 -8.56
N LEU A 19 -19.96 -5.21 -8.25
CA LEU A 19 -19.89 -4.12 -9.24
C LEU A 19 -18.66 -4.26 -10.16
N TRP A 20 -17.51 -4.65 -9.61
CA TRP A 20 -16.28 -4.81 -10.37
C TRP A 20 -16.27 -6.05 -11.27
N ASP A 21 -17.02 -7.11 -10.94
CA ASP A 21 -17.05 -8.36 -11.71
C ASP A 21 -17.52 -8.14 -13.16
N ALA A 22 -18.54 -7.30 -13.36
CA ALA A 22 -19.04 -6.95 -14.69
C ALA A 22 -18.00 -6.15 -15.49
N GLU A 23 -17.33 -5.18 -14.85
CA GLU A 23 -16.30 -4.36 -15.50
C GLU A 23 -15.05 -5.18 -15.86
N LEU A 24 -14.61 -6.05 -14.96
CA LEU A 24 -13.45 -6.92 -15.17
C LEU A 24 -13.70 -7.90 -16.32
N THR A 25 -14.88 -8.53 -16.34
CA THR A 25 -15.26 -9.48 -17.40
C THR A 25 -15.24 -8.82 -18.77
N ALA A 26 -15.75 -7.58 -18.88
CA ALA A 26 -15.75 -6.82 -20.13
C ALA A 26 -14.33 -6.46 -20.58
N MET A 27 -13.48 -5.95 -19.69
CA MET A 27 -12.13 -5.47 -20.06
C MET A 27 -11.13 -6.60 -20.30
N ALA A 28 -11.23 -7.71 -19.57
CA ALA A 28 -10.33 -8.86 -19.71
C ALA A 28 -10.46 -9.53 -21.08
N GLY A 29 -11.65 -9.47 -21.70
CA GLY A 29 -11.86 -9.97 -23.06
C GLY A 29 -11.13 -9.18 -24.16
N GLU A 30 -10.72 -7.94 -23.86
CA GLU A 30 -10.09 -7.05 -24.86
C GLU A 30 -8.56 -7.05 -24.73
N SER A 31 -8.02 -6.79 -23.53
CA SER A 31 -6.57 -6.81 -23.27
C SER A 31 -6.23 -6.75 -21.79
N TYR A 32 -5.12 -7.35 -21.40
CA TYR A 32 -4.59 -7.26 -20.04
C TYR A 32 -4.31 -5.82 -19.60
N SER A 33 -3.80 -4.98 -20.50
CA SER A 33 -3.46 -3.59 -20.18
C SER A 33 -4.69 -2.76 -19.80
N ARG A 34 -5.84 -2.99 -20.44
CA ARG A 34 -7.12 -2.36 -20.05
C ARG A 34 -7.65 -2.91 -18.73
N ALA A 35 -7.55 -4.21 -18.52
CA ALA A 35 -8.01 -4.85 -17.29
C ALA A 35 -7.13 -4.53 -16.06
N TYR A 36 -5.88 -4.07 -16.24
CA TYR A 36 -4.94 -3.88 -15.14
C TYR A 36 -5.47 -2.92 -14.05
N GLY A 37 -6.12 -1.83 -14.43
CA GLY A 37 -6.71 -0.91 -13.46
C GLY A 37 -7.75 -1.58 -12.57
N ALA A 38 -8.62 -2.41 -13.14
CA ALA A 38 -9.59 -3.19 -12.37
C ALA A 38 -8.93 -4.28 -11.53
N MET A 39 -7.86 -4.93 -12.03
CA MET A 39 -7.08 -5.88 -11.23
C MET A 39 -6.47 -5.23 -9.98
N VAL A 40 -5.98 -3.99 -10.08
CA VAL A 40 -5.51 -3.23 -8.91
C VAL A 40 -6.66 -2.95 -7.94
N SER A 41 -7.85 -2.58 -8.42
CA SER A 41 -9.04 -2.42 -7.57
C SER A 41 -9.42 -3.72 -6.85
N CYS A 42 -9.44 -4.86 -7.56
CA CYS A 42 -9.70 -6.17 -6.97
C CYS A 42 -8.65 -6.53 -5.91
N GLN A 43 -7.37 -6.26 -6.18
CA GLN A 43 -6.31 -6.44 -5.18
C GLN A 43 -6.55 -5.58 -3.95
N MET A 44 -6.92 -4.30 -4.10
CA MET A 44 -7.20 -3.42 -2.97
C MET A 44 -8.40 -3.91 -2.14
N LEU A 45 -9.44 -4.47 -2.77
CA LEU A 45 -10.57 -5.08 -2.06
C LEU A 45 -10.12 -6.28 -1.24
N SER A 46 -9.28 -7.15 -1.80
CA SER A 46 -8.68 -8.27 -1.05
C SER A 46 -7.77 -7.79 0.08
N GLU A 47 -6.98 -6.73 -0.12
CA GLU A 47 -6.17 -6.14 0.94
C GLU A 47 -7.03 -5.52 2.06
N LEU A 48 -8.21 -4.97 1.74
CA LEU A 48 -9.15 -4.48 2.76
C LEU A 48 -9.72 -5.60 3.65
N GLU A 49 -9.92 -6.81 3.10
CA GLU A 49 -10.29 -7.97 3.92
C GLU A 49 -9.12 -8.45 4.78
N GLU A 50 -7.92 -8.46 4.22
CA GLU A 50 -6.71 -8.78 4.97
C GLU A 50 -6.48 -7.75 6.10
N VAL A 51 -6.87 -6.49 5.93
CA VAL A 51 -6.90 -5.47 7.00
C VAL A 51 -7.86 -5.86 8.12
N ILE A 52 -9.04 -6.42 7.80
CA ILE A 52 -9.97 -6.95 8.82
C ILE A 52 -9.29 -8.11 9.57
N GLN A 53 -8.70 -9.05 8.84
CA GLN A 53 -8.01 -10.21 9.42
C GLN A 53 -6.82 -9.79 10.29
N TYR A 54 -6.05 -8.79 9.85
CA TYR A 54 -4.90 -8.25 10.57
C TYR A 54 -5.30 -7.64 11.93
N LYS A 55 -6.46 -6.96 11.97
CA LYS A 55 -7.02 -6.40 13.21
C LYS A 55 -7.54 -7.48 14.16
N LEU A 56 -8.13 -8.55 13.64
CA LEU A 56 -8.83 -9.57 14.43
C LEU A 56 -7.96 -10.76 14.84
N VAL A 57 -6.92 -11.11 14.06
CA VAL A 57 -6.14 -12.36 14.23
C VAL A 57 -4.64 -12.04 14.26
N PRO A 58 -4.06 -11.79 15.45
CA PRO A 58 -2.65 -11.43 15.61
C PRO A 58 -1.67 -12.44 14.98
N GLU A 59 -1.99 -13.73 15.03
CA GLU A 59 -1.16 -14.83 14.52
C GLU A 59 -0.98 -14.79 12.99
N ARG A 60 -1.88 -14.09 12.28
CA ARG A 60 -1.80 -13.96 10.82
C ARG A 60 -1.02 -12.74 10.36
N ARG A 61 -0.59 -11.86 11.26
CA ARG A 61 0.02 -10.57 10.90
C ARG A 61 1.29 -10.73 10.06
N ASP A 62 2.19 -11.61 10.46
CA ASP A 62 3.45 -11.80 9.73
C ASP A 62 3.20 -12.39 8.33
N ILE A 63 2.33 -13.38 8.23
CA ILE A 63 1.93 -13.99 6.95
C ILE A 63 1.28 -12.94 6.03
N ILE A 64 0.41 -12.09 6.56
CA ILE A 64 -0.23 -11.02 5.79
C ILE A 64 0.81 -10.01 5.31
N ARG A 65 1.77 -9.62 6.16
CA ARG A 65 2.85 -8.69 5.79
C ARG A 65 3.73 -9.24 4.67
N ASP A 66 4.12 -10.51 4.75
CA ASP A 66 4.91 -11.16 3.71
C ASP A 66 4.13 -11.24 2.39
N THR A 67 2.85 -11.63 2.46
CA THR A 67 1.96 -11.67 1.30
C THR A 67 1.81 -10.29 0.65
N TRP A 68 1.61 -9.25 1.46
CA TRP A 68 1.53 -7.86 1.00
C TRP A 68 2.81 -7.40 0.32
N TRP A 69 3.97 -7.76 0.88
CA TRP A 69 5.27 -7.45 0.29
C TRP A 69 5.42 -8.12 -1.08
N GLU A 70 5.25 -9.44 -1.16
CA GLU A 70 5.41 -10.21 -2.40
C GLU A 70 4.45 -9.74 -3.49
N ARG A 71 3.17 -9.54 -3.14
CA ARG A 71 2.13 -9.07 -4.07
C ARG A 71 2.47 -7.69 -4.64
N LEU A 72 2.96 -6.77 -3.81
CA LEU A 72 3.35 -5.43 -4.26
C LEU A 72 4.53 -5.46 -5.23
N GLN A 73 5.49 -6.38 -5.04
CA GLN A 73 6.61 -6.54 -5.98
C GLN A 73 6.16 -7.00 -7.38
N GLY A 74 5.04 -7.72 -7.47
CA GLY A 74 4.42 -8.14 -8.73
C GLY A 74 3.61 -7.04 -9.42
N CYS A 75 3.22 -5.97 -8.72
CA CYS A 75 2.51 -4.85 -9.32
C CYS A 75 3.39 -4.08 -10.31
N GLN A 76 2.76 -3.46 -11.32
CA GLN A 76 3.46 -2.53 -12.21
C GLN A 76 4.06 -1.37 -11.41
N ARG A 77 5.17 -0.83 -11.93
CA ARG A 77 5.92 0.28 -11.31
C ARG A 77 5.26 1.63 -11.58
N ILE A 78 4.01 1.76 -11.17
CA ILE A 78 3.18 2.97 -11.30
C ILE A 78 3.00 3.56 -9.90
N VAL A 79 3.38 4.84 -9.76
CA VAL A 79 3.40 5.52 -8.45
C VAL A 79 2.00 5.64 -7.86
N GLU A 80 1.00 5.92 -8.67
CA GLU A 80 -0.40 6.08 -8.27
C GLU A 80 -0.98 4.80 -7.67
N ASP A 81 -0.71 3.66 -8.32
CA ASP A 81 -1.25 2.37 -7.88
C ASP A 81 -0.59 1.92 -6.58
N TRP A 82 0.74 2.06 -6.51
CA TRP A 82 1.46 1.81 -5.27
C TRP A 82 0.95 2.70 -4.13
N GLN A 83 0.72 3.98 -4.40
CA GLN A 83 0.19 4.91 -3.38
C GLN A 83 -1.17 4.46 -2.85
N ARG A 84 -2.10 4.08 -3.74
CA ARG A 84 -3.44 3.61 -3.37
C ARG A 84 -3.39 2.33 -2.53
N ILE A 85 -2.55 1.38 -2.91
CA ILE A 85 -2.34 0.13 -2.18
C ILE A 85 -1.76 0.43 -0.78
N LEU A 86 -0.72 1.26 -0.69
CA LEU A 86 -0.12 1.61 0.60
C LEU A 86 -1.10 2.34 1.53
N MET A 87 -1.98 3.18 0.99
CA MET A 87 -3.03 3.83 1.80
C MET A 87 -3.98 2.81 2.45
N VAL A 88 -4.27 1.68 1.80
CA VAL A 88 -5.06 0.60 2.40
C VAL A 88 -4.28 -0.04 3.57
N ARG A 89 -3.00 -0.37 3.37
CA ARG A 89 -2.14 -0.98 4.40
C ARG A 89 -1.92 -0.08 5.60
N SER A 90 -1.83 1.24 5.38
CA SER A 90 -1.70 2.26 6.44
C SER A 90 -2.89 2.31 7.40
N LEU A 91 -4.00 1.62 7.12
CA LEU A 91 -5.10 1.47 8.08
C LEU A 91 -4.71 0.65 9.32
N VAL A 92 -3.63 -0.13 9.24
CA VAL A 92 -3.20 -1.05 10.31
C VAL A 92 -1.70 -1.11 10.55
N ILE A 93 -0.85 -0.69 9.60
CA ILE A 93 0.61 -0.72 9.72
C ILE A 93 1.17 0.70 9.64
N ASN A 94 1.96 1.09 10.63
CA ASN A 94 2.70 2.35 10.59
C ASN A 94 3.87 2.26 9.58
N PRO A 95 4.18 3.32 8.81
CA PRO A 95 5.36 3.36 7.95
C PRO A 95 6.69 2.91 8.59
N HIS A 96 6.88 3.14 9.89
CA HIS A 96 8.07 2.69 10.62
C HIS A 96 8.09 1.17 10.88
N GLU A 97 6.94 0.49 10.87
CA GLU A 97 6.87 -0.96 11.01
C GLU A 97 7.18 -1.68 9.69
N ASP A 98 6.97 -1.02 8.54
CA ASP A 98 7.21 -1.56 7.19
C ASP A 98 8.11 -0.64 6.34
N MET A 99 9.25 -0.23 6.91
CA MET A 99 10.16 0.73 6.28
C MET A 99 10.65 0.28 4.89
N ARG A 100 10.89 -1.03 4.71
CA ARG A 100 11.33 -1.62 3.44
C ARG A 100 10.38 -1.26 2.29
N THR A 101 9.08 -1.38 2.52
CA THR A 101 8.05 -1.06 1.53
C THR A 101 8.04 0.42 1.17
N TRP A 102 8.10 1.29 2.17
CA TRP A 102 8.08 2.73 1.96
C TRP A 102 9.36 3.27 1.32
N LEU A 103 10.53 2.69 1.62
CA LEU A 103 11.78 3.00 0.92
C LEU A 103 11.72 2.56 -0.54
N LYS A 104 11.14 1.39 -0.83
CA LYS A 104 10.93 0.93 -2.21
C LYS A 104 10.01 1.88 -2.97
N TYR A 105 8.94 2.33 -2.33
CA TYR A 105 8.03 3.33 -2.89
C TYR A 105 8.71 4.69 -3.12
N ALA A 106 9.50 5.19 -2.16
CA ALA A 106 10.28 6.42 -2.33
C ALA A 106 11.26 6.31 -3.51
N SER A 107 11.92 5.16 -3.67
CA SER A 107 12.79 4.87 -4.83
C SER A 107 12.01 4.88 -6.14
N LEU A 108 10.81 4.31 -6.17
CA LEU A 108 9.93 4.35 -7.34
C LEU A 108 9.55 5.80 -7.70
N CYS A 109 9.09 6.58 -6.72
CA CYS A 109 8.79 8.00 -6.90
C CYS A 109 9.99 8.77 -7.48
N GLY A 110 11.20 8.53 -6.97
CA GLY A 110 12.42 9.16 -7.47
C GLY A 110 12.72 8.80 -8.92
N LYS A 111 12.65 7.51 -9.27
CA LYS A 111 12.88 7.02 -10.64
C LYS A 111 11.83 7.51 -11.64
N SER A 112 10.62 7.76 -11.19
CA SER A 112 9.53 8.34 -12.00
C SER A 112 9.55 9.87 -12.04
N GLY A 113 10.60 10.53 -11.52
CA GLY A 113 10.74 11.99 -11.52
C GLY A 113 9.90 12.73 -10.47
N ARG A 114 9.20 12.02 -9.59
CA ARG A 114 8.35 12.59 -8.53
C ARG A 114 9.14 12.84 -7.24
N LEU A 115 10.19 13.65 -7.35
CA LEU A 115 11.14 13.92 -6.27
C LEU A 115 10.48 14.50 -5.02
N ALA A 116 9.49 15.39 -5.17
CA ALA A 116 8.76 15.95 -4.04
C ALA A 116 8.01 14.87 -3.23
N LEU A 117 7.49 13.84 -3.89
CA LEU A 117 6.77 12.74 -3.24
C LEU A 117 7.76 11.76 -2.59
N ALA A 118 8.88 11.49 -3.25
CA ALA A 118 9.98 10.73 -2.66
C ALA A 118 10.49 11.42 -1.37
N HIS A 119 10.73 12.73 -1.42
CA HIS A 119 11.16 13.51 -0.26
C HIS A 119 10.15 13.44 0.89
N LYS A 120 8.86 13.68 0.62
CA LYS A 120 7.80 13.56 1.66
C LYS A 120 7.78 12.18 2.31
N THR A 121 7.95 11.12 1.51
CA THR A 121 8.00 9.73 2.02
C THR A 121 9.21 9.52 2.92
N LEU A 122 10.39 10.00 2.51
CA LEU A 122 11.61 9.85 3.30
C LEU A 122 11.56 10.66 4.60
N VAL A 123 11.03 11.88 4.58
CA VAL A 123 10.81 12.70 5.79
C VAL A 123 9.84 12.01 6.75
N LEU A 124 8.76 11.41 6.23
CA LEU A 124 7.84 10.61 7.04
C LEU A 124 8.56 9.47 7.75
N LEU A 125 9.45 8.75 7.05
CA LEU A 125 10.22 7.64 7.64
C LEU A 125 11.31 8.11 8.61
N LEU A 126 11.90 9.27 8.37
CA LEU A 126 12.93 9.85 9.25
C LEU A 126 12.33 10.43 10.54
N GLY A 127 11.05 10.80 10.54
CA GLY A 127 10.37 11.46 11.65
C GLY A 127 10.80 12.92 11.87
N VAL A 128 11.80 13.39 11.11
CA VAL A 128 12.32 14.76 11.11
C VAL A 128 12.53 15.22 9.67
N ASP A 129 12.48 16.53 9.43
CA ASP A 129 12.73 17.13 8.12
C ASP A 129 14.16 17.70 8.07
N PRO A 130 15.13 17.00 7.43
CA PRO A 130 16.52 17.43 7.41
C PRO A 130 16.71 18.77 6.69
N SER A 131 15.80 19.13 5.78
CA SER A 131 15.88 20.41 5.07
C SER A 131 15.67 21.62 5.98
N LYS A 132 15.06 21.41 7.16
CA LYS A 132 14.80 22.43 8.17
C LYS A 132 15.78 22.40 9.34
N GLN A 133 16.59 21.34 9.46
CA GLN A 133 17.50 21.09 10.57
C GLN A 133 18.88 20.67 10.04
N LEU A 134 19.53 21.57 9.28
CA LEU A 134 20.80 21.31 8.61
C LEU A 134 21.97 21.03 9.58
N ASP A 135 21.89 21.54 10.81
CA ASP A 135 22.94 21.44 11.82
C ASP A 135 22.82 20.21 12.73
N HIS A 136 21.73 19.43 12.60
CA HIS A 136 21.52 18.22 13.39
C HIS A 136 21.97 16.98 12.61
N PRO A 137 22.71 16.04 13.24
CA PRO A 137 23.09 14.81 12.59
C PRO A 137 21.84 13.97 12.25
N LEU A 138 21.85 13.35 11.08
CA LEU A 138 20.76 12.45 10.67
C LEU A 138 20.65 11.26 11.64
N PRO A 139 19.42 10.84 11.99
CA PRO A 139 19.22 9.63 12.77
C PRO A 139 19.79 8.40 12.05
N THR A 140 20.62 7.60 12.73
CA THR A 140 21.24 6.36 12.19
C THR A 140 20.63 5.08 12.78
N ALA A 141 19.40 5.16 13.32
CA ALA A 141 18.76 4.07 14.07
C ALA A 141 18.49 2.79 13.27
N HIS A 142 18.53 2.85 11.93
CA HIS A 142 18.15 1.75 11.04
C HIS A 142 19.19 1.50 9.93
N PRO A 143 20.40 1.01 10.27
CA PRO A 143 21.50 0.87 9.30
C PRO A 143 21.35 -0.31 8.32
N HIS A 144 20.42 -1.24 8.57
CA HIS A 144 20.26 -2.49 7.80
C HIS A 144 18.96 -2.56 6.98
N VAL A 145 18.18 -1.48 6.93
CA VAL A 145 16.95 -1.42 6.13
C VAL A 145 17.25 -1.07 4.68
#